data_AF-A0A3R8LIH7-F1
#
_entry.id   AF-A0A3R8LIH7-F1
#
_cell.length_a   1.000
_cell.length_b   1.000
_cell.length_c   1.000
_cell.angle_alpha   90.00
_cell.angle_beta   90.00
_cell.angle_gamma   90.00
#
_symmetry.space_group_name_H-M   'P 1'
#
loop_
_entity.id
_entity.type
_entity.pdbx_description
1 polymer ?
#
loop_
_entity_poly.entity_id
_entity_poly.type
_entity_poly.pdbx_seq_one_letter_code
_entity_poly.pdbx_strand_id
1 'polypeptide(L)'
;MERKTTARLSDKEMEKIYRIRQRFYWEMDFISRCRERKLEEIGLCNLPYQTLPEEKKLLDLAYELYNNMEDSNTTYNVTLDLVIDEIERRIQDNRIVTAAEPPGNPRVVIIIEDGIVSTVLASDPDIQIDIIELDRNYADSELRSSTYDAALKEPGLQNCSYSLHVPGYEQEMETEVDE
;
A
#
# COMPACT_ATOMS: atom_id res chain seq x y z
N MET A 1 5.30 14.86 -55.52
CA MET A 1 5.45 15.43 -54.17
C MET A 1 4.06 15.63 -53.59
N GLU A 2 3.56 14.65 -52.85
CA GLU A 2 2.31 14.80 -52.11
C GLU A 2 2.55 15.75 -50.93
N ARG A 3 1.82 16.86 -50.90
CA ARG A 3 1.76 17.72 -49.72
C ARG A 3 0.97 16.95 -48.65
N LYS A 4 1.67 16.42 -47.64
CA LYS A 4 1.06 15.96 -46.39
C LYS A 4 0.16 17.09 -45.87
N THR A 5 -1.14 16.92 -46.03
CA THR A 5 -2.13 17.86 -45.52
C THR A 5 -2.19 17.59 -44.02
N THR A 6 -1.55 18.44 -43.22
CA THR A 6 -1.69 18.41 -41.77
C THR A 6 -3.15 18.69 -41.45
N ALA A 7 -3.88 17.67 -41.00
CA ALA A 7 -5.25 17.82 -40.55
C ALA A 7 -5.29 18.86 -39.43
N ARG A 8 -5.94 19.99 -39.69
CA ARG A 8 -6.10 21.07 -38.72
C ARG A 8 -7.26 20.67 -37.81
N LEU A 9 -6.95 20.37 -36.55
CA LEU A 9 -7.95 20.04 -35.53
C LEU A 9 -8.97 21.18 -35.43
N SER A 10 -10.25 20.83 -35.29
CA SER A 10 -11.31 21.79 -35.05
C SER A 10 -11.15 22.46 -33.68
N ASP A 11 -11.73 23.66 -33.50
CA ASP A 11 -11.64 24.39 -32.23
C ASP A 11 -12.15 23.57 -31.04
N LYS A 12 -13.18 22.73 -31.25
CA LYS A 12 -13.71 21.80 -30.25
C LYS A 12 -12.71 20.70 -29.87
N GLU A 13 -11.98 20.16 -30.84
CA GLU A 13 -10.95 19.14 -30.58
C GLU A 13 -9.75 19.75 -29.86
N MET A 14 -9.37 20.98 -30.24
CA MET A 14 -8.32 21.74 -29.56
C MET A 14 -8.70 22.02 -28.10
N GLU A 15 -9.91 22.53 -27.82
CA GLU A 15 -10.39 22.78 -26.46
C GLU A 15 -10.37 21.50 -25.61
N LYS A 16 -10.82 20.37 -26.16
CA LYS A 16 -10.78 19.09 -25.47
C LYS A 16 -9.35 18.67 -25.12
N ILE A 17 -8.40 18.83 -26.04
CA ILE A 17 -6.98 18.54 -25.80
C ILE A 17 -6.41 19.45 -24.70
N TYR A 18 -6.76 20.75 -24.71
CA TYR A 18 -6.33 21.68 -23.67
C TYR A 18 -6.85 21.27 -22.29
N ARG A 19 -8.14 20.92 -22.17
CA ARG A 19 -8.72 20.46 -20.89
C ARG A 19 -8.05 19.18 -20.37
N ILE A 20 -7.79 18.22 -21.25
CA ILE A 20 -7.09 16.97 -20.88
C ILE A 20 -5.67 17.28 -20.39
N ARG A 21 -4.95 18.16 -21.09
CA ARG A 21 -3.58 18.55 -20.70
C ARG A 21 -3.56 19.30 -19.37
N GLN A 22 -4.49 20.24 -19.18
CA GLN A 22 -4.59 20.99 -17.93
C GLN A 22 -4.86 20.07 -16.75
N ARG A 23 -5.80 19.12 -16.91
CA ARG A 23 -6.07 18.06 -15.93
C ARG A 23 -4.82 17.25 -15.61
N PHE A 24 -4.09 16.82 -16.64
CA PHE A 24 -2.88 16.01 -16.49
C PHE A 24 -1.77 16.76 -15.73
N TYR A 25 -1.52 18.03 -16.05
CA TYR A 25 -0.54 18.84 -15.32
C TYR A 25 -0.95 19.05 -13.87
N TRP A 26 -2.24 19.32 -13.64
CA TRP A 26 -2.76 19.45 -12.28
C TRP A 26 -2.59 18.15 -11.48
N GLU A 27 -2.87 16.98 -12.07
CA GLU A 27 -2.68 15.68 -11.40
C GLU A 27 -1.21 15.48 -11.01
N MET A 28 -0.28 15.82 -11.90
CA MET A 28 1.16 15.75 -11.62
C MET A 28 1.57 16.67 -10.46
N ASP A 29 1.12 17.92 -10.48
CA ASP A 29 1.42 18.90 -9.42
C ASP A 29 0.83 18.47 -8.08
N PHE A 30 -0.42 18.01 -8.08
CA PHE A 30 -1.11 17.49 -6.89
C PHE A 30 -0.34 16.31 -6.28
N ILE A 31 0.06 15.33 -7.10
CA ILE A 31 0.84 14.17 -6.65
C ILE A 31 2.22 14.60 -6.12
N SER A 32 2.91 15.52 -6.80
CA SER A 32 4.19 16.05 -6.35
C SER A 32 4.05 16.71 -4.98
N ARG A 33 3.02 17.55 -4.82
CA ARG A 33 2.74 18.26 -3.57
C ARG A 33 2.41 17.31 -2.43
N CYS A 34 1.64 16.25 -2.69
CA CYS A 34 1.38 15.19 -1.71
C CYS A 34 2.69 14.55 -1.21
N ARG A 35 3.63 14.25 -2.12
CA ARG A 35 4.92 13.63 -1.78
C ARG A 35 5.81 14.56 -0.98
N GLU A 36 5.90 15.84 -1.37
CA GLU A 36 6.63 16.87 -0.62
C GLU A 36 6.12 16.96 0.82
N ARG A 37 4.79 17.07 0.98
CA ARG A 37 4.18 17.13 2.31
C ARG A 37 4.41 15.87 3.15
N LYS A 38 4.42 14.68 2.53
CA LYS A 38 4.79 13.45 3.24
C LYS A 38 6.22 13.51 3.77
N LEU A 39 7.17 13.98 2.95
CA LEU A 39 8.57 14.10 3.33
C LEU A 39 8.79 15.16 4.43
N GLU A 40 7.99 16.22 4.41
CA GLU A 40 8.00 17.29 5.42
C GLU A 40 7.14 16.97 6.65
N GLU A 41 6.48 15.81 6.69
CA GLU A 41 5.56 15.37 7.76
C GLU A 41 4.42 16.37 8.03
N ILE A 42 3.86 16.97 6.97
CA ILE A 42 2.79 17.97 7.04
C ILE A 42 1.43 17.33 6.77
N GLY A 43 0.53 17.41 7.73
CA GLY A 43 -0.85 16.90 7.64
C GLY A 43 -1.03 15.58 8.37
N LEU A 44 -2.03 14.78 7.96
CA LEU A 44 -2.27 13.46 8.53
C LEU A 44 -1.45 12.36 7.85
N CYS A 45 -0.90 12.65 6.67
CA CYS A 45 -0.06 11.76 5.90
C CYS A 45 -0.66 10.36 5.63
N ASN A 46 -1.98 10.29 5.43
CA ASN A 46 -2.74 9.04 5.29
C ASN A 46 -3.20 8.74 3.85
N LEU A 47 -2.61 9.43 2.86
CA LEU A 47 -2.85 9.17 1.44
C LEU A 47 -2.13 7.90 0.97
N PRO A 48 -2.64 7.23 -0.08
CA PRO A 48 -2.00 6.04 -0.66
C PRO A 48 -0.84 6.43 -1.59
N TYR A 49 0.26 6.96 -1.06
CA TYR A 49 1.31 7.63 -1.84
C TYR A 49 1.94 6.82 -2.98
N GLN A 50 2.01 5.49 -2.82
CA GLN A 50 2.60 4.61 -3.83
C GLN A 50 1.65 4.36 -5.00
N THR A 51 0.35 4.24 -4.73
CA THR A 51 -0.71 3.96 -5.71
C THR A 51 -1.50 5.20 -6.11
N LEU A 52 -1.17 6.37 -5.55
CA LEU A 52 -1.86 7.65 -5.80
C LEU A 52 -2.00 8.00 -7.29
N PRO A 53 -0.98 7.79 -8.16
CA PRO A 53 -1.14 8.03 -9.60
C PRO A 53 -2.21 7.15 -10.27
N GLU A 54 -2.43 5.95 -9.73
CA GLU A 54 -3.39 4.95 -10.23
C GLU A 54 -4.80 5.14 -9.65
N GLU A 55 -4.93 5.90 -8.55
CA GLU A 55 -6.19 6.15 -7.82
C GLU A 55 -7.12 7.14 -8.52
N LYS A 56 -7.66 6.75 -9.68
CA LYS A 56 -8.50 7.65 -10.51
C LYS A 56 -9.68 8.25 -9.79
N LYS A 57 -10.38 7.49 -8.95
CA LYS A 57 -11.52 8.02 -8.17
C LYS A 57 -11.11 9.09 -7.18
N LEU A 58 -9.97 8.91 -6.50
CA LEU A 58 -9.44 9.91 -5.58
C LEU A 58 -8.97 11.15 -6.34
N LEU A 59 -8.23 10.97 -7.43
CA LEU A 59 -7.76 12.09 -8.26
C LEU A 59 -8.92 12.89 -8.84
N ASP A 60 -10.02 12.23 -9.25
CA ASP A 60 -11.26 12.88 -9.71
C ASP A 60 -11.91 13.69 -8.60
N LEU A 61 -12.08 13.11 -7.42
CA LEU A 61 -12.61 13.84 -6.26
C LEU A 61 -11.72 15.03 -5.88
N ALA A 62 -10.40 14.84 -5.87
CA ALA A 62 -9.44 15.89 -5.55
C ALA A 62 -9.57 17.09 -6.50
N TYR A 63 -9.81 16.82 -7.78
CA TYR A 63 -10.02 17.86 -8.78
C TYR A 63 -11.34 18.58 -8.62
N GLU A 64 -12.41 17.86 -8.30
CA GLU A 64 -13.70 18.48 -8.00
C GLU A 64 -13.56 19.42 -6.79
N LEU A 65 -12.87 19.00 -5.74
CA LEU A 65 -12.56 19.85 -4.59
C LEU A 65 -11.74 21.07 -5.00
N TYR A 66 -10.70 20.89 -5.82
CA TYR A 66 -9.89 21.99 -6.33
C TYR A 66 -10.74 23.02 -7.09
N ASN A 67 -11.56 22.58 -8.06
CA ASN A 67 -12.43 23.48 -8.83
C ASN A 67 -13.44 24.22 -7.94
N ASN A 68 -13.92 23.58 -6.86
CA ASN A 68 -14.82 24.23 -5.90
C ASN A 68 -14.10 25.25 -5.01
N MET A 69 -12.78 25.11 -4.81
CA MET A 69 -11.97 25.98 -3.95
C MET A 69 -11.22 27.08 -4.74
N GLU A 70 -11.01 26.90 -6.04
CA GLU A 70 -10.31 27.84 -6.93
C GLU A 70 -11.03 29.20 -7.05
N ASP A 71 -12.32 29.27 -6.69
CA ASP A 71 -13.08 30.52 -6.58
C ASP A 71 -12.70 31.40 -5.37
N SER A 72 -11.83 30.91 -4.47
CA SER A 72 -11.25 31.70 -3.39
C SER A 72 -9.96 32.36 -3.87
N ASN A 73 -9.71 33.62 -3.49
CA ASN A 73 -8.56 34.45 -3.87
C ASN A 73 -7.19 33.92 -3.34
N THR A 74 -7.02 32.61 -3.33
CA THR A 74 -5.99 31.80 -2.69
C THR A 74 -4.94 31.43 -3.72
N THR A 75 -3.67 31.40 -3.32
CA THR A 75 -2.58 31.00 -4.21
C THR A 75 -2.67 29.52 -4.55
N TYR A 76 -2.30 29.15 -5.79
CA TYR A 76 -2.41 27.79 -6.31
C TYR A 76 -1.93 26.68 -5.35
N ASN A 77 -0.71 26.81 -4.81
CA ASN A 77 -0.16 25.80 -3.89
C ASN A 77 -0.92 25.74 -2.56
N VAL A 78 -1.46 26.85 -2.08
CA VAL A 78 -2.30 26.87 -0.88
C VAL A 78 -3.63 26.17 -1.17
N THR A 79 -4.19 26.35 -2.37
CA THR A 79 -5.38 25.59 -2.79
C THR A 79 -5.08 24.08 -2.86
N LEU A 80 -3.93 23.67 -3.40
CA LEU A 80 -3.52 22.26 -3.39
C LEU A 80 -3.40 21.73 -1.96
N ASP A 81 -2.77 22.48 -1.06
CA ASP A 81 -2.60 22.11 0.34
C ASP A 81 -3.96 21.92 1.05
N LEU A 82 -4.92 22.82 0.80
CA LEU A 82 -6.29 22.71 1.34
C LEU A 82 -7.05 21.49 0.79
N VAL A 83 -6.87 21.17 -0.49
CA VAL A 83 -7.46 19.97 -1.11
C VAL A 83 -6.87 18.71 -0.48
N ILE A 84 -5.56 18.67 -0.25
CA ILE A 84 -4.87 17.57 0.41
C ILE A 84 -5.45 17.38 1.83
N ASP A 85 -5.51 18.44 2.62
CA ASP A 85 -6.04 18.40 3.99
C ASP A 85 -7.49 17.85 4.03
N GLU A 86 -8.33 18.29 3.11
CA GLU A 86 -9.73 17.85 3.04
C GLU A 86 -9.86 16.36 2.64
N ILE A 87 -9.00 15.86 1.75
CA ILE A 87 -8.98 14.45 1.40
C ILE A 87 -8.47 13.61 2.56
N GLU A 88 -7.36 14.01 3.18
CA GLU A 88 -6.78 13.33 4.34
C GLU A 88 -7.81 13.22 5.47
N ARG A 89 -8.54 14.31 5.75
CA ARG A 89 -9.64 14.31 6.72
C ARG A 89 -10.76 13.35 6.35
N ARG A 90 -11.15 13.29 5.07
CA ARG A 90 -12.19 12.37 4.61
C ARG A 90 -11.77 10.89 4.67
N ILE A 91 -10.50 10.60 4.45
CA ILE A 91 -9.93 9.26 4.67
C ILE A 91 -9.99 8.91 6.15
N GLN A 92 -9.56 9.83 7.02
CA GLN A 92 -9.60 9.65 8.48
C GLN A 92 -11.04 9.41 8.99
N ASP A 93 -12.02 10.11 8.42
CA ASP A 93 -13.44 9.97 8.75
C ASP A 93 -14.09 8.73 8.09
N ASN A 94 -13.34 7.86 7.41
CA ASN A 94 -13.82 6.72 6.62
C ASN A 94 -14.87 7.08 5.56
N ARG A 95 -14.85 8.31 5.04
CA ARG A 95 -15.75 8.81 3.99
C ARG A 95 -15.21 8.51 2.58
N ILE A 96 -13.93 8.22 2.46
CA ILE A 96 -13.28 7.76 1.23
C ILE A 96 -12.56 6.46 1.59
N VAL A 97 -12.83 5.40 0.85
CA VAL A 97 -12.04 4.17 0.89
C VAL A 97 -11.05 4.27 -0.26
N THR A 98 -9.77 4.50 0.05
CA THR A 98 -8.69 4.38 -0.92
C THR A 98 -8.33 2.90 -1.09
N ALA A 99 -7.80 2.49 -2.24
CA ALA A 99 -7.04 1.25 -2.23
C ALA A 99 -5.90 1.54 -1.24
N ALA A 100 -5.89 0.78 -0.14
CA ALA A 100 -4.79 0.85 0.80
C ALA A 100 -3.48 0.73 -0.01
N GLU A 101 -2.39 1.33 0.49
CA GLU A 101 -1.06 0.91 0.04
C GLU A 101 -1.08 -0.63 -0.07
N PRO A 102 -0.48 -1.25 -1.12
CA PRO A 102 -0.35 -2.70 -1.14
C PRO A 102 0.18 -3.08 0.25
N PRO A 103 -0.52 -3.95 0.98
CA PRO A 103 -0.26 -4.16 2.39
C PRO A 103 1.24 -4.36 2.51
N GLY A 104 1.94 -3.47 3.23
CA GLY A 104 3.38 -3.60 3.38
C GLY A 104 3.71 -5.05 3.69
N ASN A 105 4.77 -5.61 3.08
CA ASN A 105 5.12 -7.04 3.07
C ASN A 105 4.15 -7.96 3.83
N PRO A 106 3.35 -8.78 3.12
CA PRO A 106 2.31 -9.61 3.72
C PRO A 106 2.74 -10.17 5.08
N ARG A 107 2.07 -9.73 6.14
CA ARG A 107 2.47 -9.99 7.51
C ARG A 107 1.54 -11.03 8.11
N VAL A 108 2.15 -12.09 8.61
CA VAL A 108 1.48 -13.09 9.44
C VAL A 108 1.94 -12.91 10.88
N VAL A 109 0.99 -12.93 11.82
CA VAL A 109 1.26 -12.94 13.26
C VAL A 109 0.60 -14.19 13.84
N ILE A 110 1.39 -15.02 14.50
CA ILE A 110 0.94 -16.23 15.18
C ILE A 110 1.07 -15.99 16.68
N ILE A 111 -0.03 -16.14 17.42
CA ILE A 111 -0.05 -16.02 18.88
C ILE A 111 -0.09 -17.43 19.46
N ILE A 112 0.92 -17.76 20.26
CA ILE A 112 1.05 -19.05 20.94
C ILE A 112 0.90 -18.82 22.44
N GLU A 113 -0.08 -19.49 23.04
CA GLU A 113 -0.36 -19.46 24.49
C GLU A 113 -0.24 -20.90 25.02
N ASP A 114 0.57 -21.10 26.05
CA ASP A 114 0.81 -22.42 26.67
C ASP A 114 1.21 -23.54 25.67
N GLY A 115 1.97 -23.17 24.62
CA GLY A 115 2.41 -24.10 23.57
C GLY A 115 1.35 -24.39 22.50
N ILE A 116 0.18 -23.76 22.57
CA ILE A 116 -0.93 -23.95 21.64
C ILE A 116 -1.10 -22.69 20.80
N VAL A 117 -1.30 -22.85 19.49
CA VAL A 117 -1.66 -21.72 18.61
C VAL A 117 -3.05 -21.21 19.00
N SER A 118 -3.08 -20.04 19.65
CA SER A 118 -4.30 -19.40 20.12
C SER A 118 -4.99 -18.63 18.98
N THR A 119 -4.22 -17.89 18.19
CA THR A 119 -4.75 -17.18 17.02
C THR A 119 -3.71 -17.00 15.91
N VAL A 120 -4.17 -16.91 14.67
CA VAL A 120 -3.37 -16.55 13.50
C VAL A 120 -4.02 -15.34 12.83
N LEU A 121 -3.22 -14.30 12.55
CA LEU A 121 -3.65 -13.08 11.89
C LEU A 121 -2.81 -12.88 10.64
N ALA A 122 -3.46 -12.49 9.54
CA ALA A 122 -2.81 -12.14 8.29
C ALA A 122 -3.23 -10.74 7.86
N SER A 123 -2.29 -9.96 7.33
CA SER A 123 -2.60 -8.65 6.72
C SER A 123 -3.26 -8.78 5.35
N ASP A 124 -3.15 -9.95 4.72
CA ASP A 124 -3.73 -10.27 3.42
C ASP A 124 -4.53 -11.59 3.57
N PRO A 125 -5.84 -11.58 3.26
CA PRO A 125 -6.71 -12.75 3.43
C PRO A 125 -6.41 -13.89 2.44
N ASP A 126 -5.68 -13.63 1.36
CA ASP A 126 -5.34 -14.64 0.35
C ASP A 126 -4.09 -15.44 0.73
N ILE A 127 -3.41 -15.09 1.84
CA ILE A 127 -2.29 -15.88 2.37
C ILE A 127 -2.83 -17.19 2.94
N GLN A 128 -2.42 -18.31 2.33
CA GLN A 128 -2.56 -19.62 2.94
C GLN A 128 -1.46 -19.82 4.00
N ILE A 129 -1.87 -20.31 5.18
CA ILE A 129 -0.96 -20.55 6.31
C ILE A 129 -1.13 -21.99 6.77
N ASP A 130 -0.04 -22.76 6.68
CA ASP A 130 0.04 -24.13 7.17
C ASP A 130 0.93 -24.18 8.42
N ILE A 131 0.37 -24.59 9.56
CA ILE A 131 1.09 -24.76 10.83
C ILE A 131 1.17 -26.24 11.14
N ILE A 132 2.38 -26.78 11.16
CA ILE A 132 2.64 -28.20 11.39
C ILE A 132 3.31 -28.37 12.76
N GLU A 133 2.59 -28.99 13.70
CA GLU A 133 3.11 -29.34 15.02
C GLU A 133 3.75 -30.73 15.00
N LEU A 134 5.07 -30.79 15.25
CA LEU A 134 5.86 -32.02 15.27
C LEU A 134 6.22 -32.46 16.71
N ASP A 135 5.24 -32.44 17.62
CA ASP A 135 5.43 -32.90 19.00
C ASP A 135 5.79 -34.40 19.04
N ARG A 136 6.79 -34.72 19.86
CA ARG A 136 7.28 -36.08 20.14
C ARG A 136 6.23 -36.96 20.82
N ASN A 137 5.24 -36.35 21.47
CA ASN A 137 4.16 -37.07 22.16
C ASN A 137 3.12 -37.64 21.18
N TYR A 138 2.97 -37.03 20.00
CA TYR A 138 1.91 -37.38 19.05
C TYR A 138 2.43 -37.97 17.73
N ALA A 139 3.71 -37.77 17.41
CA ALA A 139 4.33 -38.33 16.20
C ALA A 139 5.65 -39.04 16.52
N ASP A 140 5.84 -40.21 15.92
CA ASP A 140 7.12 -40.93 16.00
C ASP A 140 8.22 -40.22 15.18
N SER A 141 9.46 -40.66 15.38
CA SER A 141 10.62 -40.02 14.77
C SER A 141 10.64 -40.10 13.23
N GLU A 142 10.10 -41.17 12.65
CA GLU A 142 10.11 -41.39 11.20
C GLU A 142 9.06 -40.49 10.54
N LEU A 143 7.86 -40.43 11.12
CA LEU A 143 6.79 -39.55 10.66
C LEU A 143 7.23 -38.08 10.74
N ARG A 144 7.82 -37.65 11.88
CA ARG A 144 8.34 -36.29 12.03
C ARG A 144 9.38 -35.92 10.98
N SER A 145 10.35 -36.81 10.73
CA SER A 145 11.41 -36.55 9.74
C SER A 145 10.86 -36.47 8.33
N SER A 146 9.95 -37.38 7.97
CA SER A 146 9.34 -37.39 6.63
C SER A 146 8.44 -36.18 6.39
N THR A 147 7.66 -35.73 7.39
CA THR A 147 6.86 -34.51 7.30
C THR A 147 7.74 -33.26 7.14
N TYR A 148 8.82 -33.15 7.91
CA TYR A 148 9.75 -32.03 7.80
C TYR A 148 10.42 -31.97 6.42
N ASP A 149 10.91 -33.11 5.92
CA ASP A 149 11.54 -33.21 4.61
C ASP A 149 10.58 -32.90 3.46
N ALA A 150 9.31 -33.27 3.61
CA ALA A 150 8.28 -32.98 2.62
C ALA A 150 8.03 -31.47 2.50
N ALA A 151 7.90 -30.77 3.63
CA ALA A 151 7.68 -29.32 3.67
C ALA A 151 8.84 -28.54 3.03
N LEU A 152 10.09 -28.93 3.29
CA LEU A 152 11.26 -28.29 2.69
C LEU A 152 11.40 -28.52 1.18
N LYS A 153 10.80 -29.58 0.64
CA LYS A 153 10.83 -29.92 -0.78
C LYS A 153 9.61 -29.41 -1.54
N GLU A 154 8.67 -28.77 -0.85
CA GLU A 154 7.43 -28.30 -1.46
C GLU A 154 7.71 -27.17 -2.48
N PRO A 155 7.31 -27.35 -3.74
CA PRO A 155 7.56 -26.34 -4.77
C PRO A 155 6.86 -25.01 -4.44
N GLY A 156 7.65 -23.95 -4.33
CA GLY A 156 7.13 -22.61 -4.04
C GLY A 156 7.26 -22.20 -2.57
N LEU A 157 7.57 -23.13 -1.66
CA LEU A 157 7.98 -22.80 -0.31
C LEU A 157 9.50 -22.56 -0.28
N GLN A 158 9.91 -21.54 0.47
CA GLN A 158 11.30 -21.17 0.65
C GLN A 158 11.49 -20.62 2.07
N ASN A 159 12.68 -20.83 2.63
CA ASN A 159 13.00 -20.31 3.96
C ASN A 159 12.89 -18.78 3.96
N CYS A 160 12.20 -18.25 4.96
CA CYS A 160 12.08 -16.82 5.17
C CYS A 160 12.63 -16.45 6.55
N SER A 161 13.10 -15.21 6.67
CA SER A 161 13.45 -14.64 7.96
C SER A 161 12.18 -14.37 8.77
N TYR A 162 12.21 -14.65 10.06
CA TYR A 162 11.12 -14.35 10.99
C TYR A 162 11.66 -13.66 12.25
N SER A 163 10.76 -13.02 13.00
CA SER A 163 11.07 -12.43 14.30
C SER A 163 10.21 -13.11 15.36
N LEU A 164 10.86 -13.71 16.36
CA LEU A 164 10.19 -14.30 17.51
C LEU A 164 10.22 -13.30 18.67
N HIS A 165 9.04 -12.88 19.11
CA HIS A 165 8.90 -12.01 20.27
C HIS A 165 8.36 -12.81 21.46
N VAL A 166 9.16 -12.92 22.51
CA VAL A 166 8.76 -13.55 23.78
C VAL A 166 8.74 -12.45 24.85
N PRO A 167 7.56 -11.86 25.14
CA PRO A 167 7.46 -10.77 26.12
C PRO A 167 8.09 -11.17 27.46
N GLY A 168 9.02 -10.36 27.97
CA GLY A 168 9.74 -10.63 29.21
C GLY A 168 11.03 -11.47 29.07
N TYR A 169 11.37 -11.93 27.87
CA TYR A 169 12.60 -12.67 27.54
C TYR A 169 13.45 -11.98 26.45
N GLU A 170 13.31 -10.65 26.33
CA GLU A 170 13.84 -9.84 25.22
C GLU A 170 15.38 -9.80 25.11
N GLN A 171 16.14 -10.33 26.09
CA GLN A 171 17.61 -10.25 26.13
C GLN A 171 18.37 -11.54 25.74
N GLU A 172 17.72 -12.70 25.67
CA GLU A 172 18.45 -13.99 25.55
C GLU A 172 18.50 -14.60 24.15
N MET A 173 17.87 -13.98 23.14
CA MET A 173 17.79 -14.55 21.78
C MET A 173 18.61 -13.75 20.75
N GLU A 174 19.86 -13.43 21.05
CA GLU A 174 20.83 -13.21 19.97
C GLU A 174 21.03 -14.57 19.28
N THR A 175 20.55 -14.65 18.04
CA THR A 175 20.64 -15.84 17.18
C THR A 175 22.09 -16.30 17.07
N GLU A 176 22.40 -17.50 17.57
CA GLU A 176 23.57 -18.25 17.13
C GLU A 176 23.42 -18.49 15.62
N VAL A 177 24.28 -17.85 14.85
CA VAL A 177 24.44 -18.09 13.42
C VAL A 177 25.33 -19.31 13.32
N ASP A 178 24.76 -20.48 13.02
CA ASP A 178 25.55 -21.68 12.74
C ASP A 178 26.35 -21.50 11.43
N GLU A 179 27.64 -21.84 11.48
CA GLU A 179 28.63 -21.88 10.39
C GLU A 179 28.34 -22.95 9.32
#